data_AF-A0A2E9I6G6-F1
#
_entry.id   AF-A0A2E9I6G6-F1
#
_cell.length_a   1.000
_cell.length_b   1.000
_cell.length_c   1.000
_cell.angle_alpha   90.00
_cell.angle_beta   90.00
_cell.angle_gamma   90.00
#
_symmetry.space_group_name_H-M   'P 1'
#
loop_
_entity.id
_entity.type
_entity.pdbx_description
1 polymer ?
#
loop_
_entity_poly.entity_id
_entity_poly.type
_entity_poly.pdbx_seq_one_letter_code
_entity_poly.pdbx_strand_id
1 'polypeptide(L)' 'MKWGASIAQIGGYAATGFGFTTWALPFFAIGLLGWLAVGLAWRDRAIILIHLVAMVAMLTGLVTRG' A
#
# COMPACT_ATOMS: atom_id res chain seq x y z
N MET A 1 -1.20 -12.53 7.61
CA MET A 1 -1.61 -11.28 6.92
C MET A 1 -0.52 -10.21 6.99
N LYS A 2 -0.17 -9.67 8.16
CA LYS A 2 0.82 -8.56 8.27
C LYS A 2 2.14 -8.80 7.56
N TRP A 3 2.72 -10.00 7.67
CA TRP A 3 3.99 -10.34 7.02
C TRP A 3 3.91 -10.28 5.48
N GLY A 4 2.83 -10.83 4.90
CA GLY A 4 2.60 -10.74 3.45
C GLY A 4 2.38 -9.30 2.99
N ALA A 5 1.62 -8.51 3.76
CA ALA A 5 1.43 -7.08 3.49
C ALA A 5 2.76 -6.31 3.54
N SER A 6 3.61 -6.58 4.53
CA SER A 6 4.95 -5.99 4.64
C SER A 6 5.87 -6.38 3.48
N ILE A 7 5.89 -7.66 3.08
CA ILE A 7 6.72 -8.13 1.96
C ILE A 7 6.30 -7.43 0.67
N ALA A 8 4.99 -7.33 0.40
CA ALA A 8 4.48 -6.61 -0.76
C ALA A 8 4.83 -5.12 -0.70
N GLN A 9 4.63 -4.48 0.46
CA GLN A 9 4.95 -3.05 0.65
C GLN A 9 6.45 -2.77 0.42
N ILE A 10 7.33 -3.63 0.94
CA ILE A 10 8.78 -3.56 0.69
C ILE A 10 9.10 -3.76 -0.79
N GLY A 11 8.42 -4.70 -1.45
CA GLY A 11 8.49 -4.88 -2.90
C GLY A 11 8.14 -3.60 -3.67
N GLY A 12 7.15 -2.84 -3.22
CA GLY A 12 6.77 -1.56 -3.82
C GLY A 12 7.87 -0.50 -3.68
N TYR A 13 8.47 -0.40 -2.49
CA TYR A 13 9.62 0.49 -2.25
C TYR A 13 10.82 0.08 -3.11
N ALA A 14 11.13 -1.20 -3.17
CA ALA A 14 12.22 -1.73 -3.99
C ALA A 14 11.97 -1.45 -5.48
N ALA A 15 10.78 -1.77 -6.00
CA ALA A 15 10.42 -1.52 -7.38
C ALA A 15 10.52 -0.04 -7.75
N THR A 16 10.13 0.87 -6.86
CA THR A 16 10.31 2.32 -7.05
C THR A 16 11.80 2.70 -7.09
N GLY A 17 12.59 2.20 -6.14
CA GLY A 17 14.02 2.51 -6.04
C GLY A 17 14.85 1.97 -7.21
N PHE A 18 14.48 0.82 -7.76
CA PHE A 18 15.15 0.21 -8.92
C PHE A 18 14.57 0.62 -10.27
N GLY A 19 13.59 1.54 -10.30
CA GLY A 19 12.98 2.02 -11.56
C GLY A 19 12.02 1.03 -12.23
N PHE A 20 11.59 -0.02 -11.53
CA PHE A 20 10.56 -0.96 -11.98
C PHE A 20 9.15 -0.36 -11.81
N THR A 21 8.88 0.70 -12.57
CA THR A 21 7.67 1.53 -12.47
C THR A 21 6.37 0.73 -12.60
N THR A 22 6.31 -0.25 -13.49
CA THR A 22 5.13 -1.12 -13.69
C THR A 22 4.80 -1.96 -12.46
N TRP A 23 5.80 -2.39 -11.70
CA TRP A 23 5.62 -3.29 -10.56
C TRP A 23 5.37 -2.56 -9.24
N ALA A 24 5.81 -1.31 -9.13
CA ALA A 24 5.68 -0.53 -7.89
C ALA A 24 4.21 -0.38 -7.46
N LEU A 25 3.32 0.01 -8.38
CA LEU A 25 1.92 0.26 -8.05
C LEU A 25 1.16 -1.00 -7.58
N PRO A 26 1.23 -2.17 -8.27
CA PRO A 26 0.64 -3.40 -7.77
C PRO A 26 1.14 -3.82 -6.38
N PHE A 27 2.45 -3.72 -6.14
CA PHE A 27 3.03 -4.08 -4.84
C PHE A 27 2.54 -3.15 -3.71
N PHE A 28 2.49 -1.85 -3.96
CA PHE A 28 1.92 -0.90 -3.00
C PHE A 28 0.43 -1.13 -2.76
N ALA A 29 -0.35 -1.42 -3.79
CA ALA A 29 -1.78 -1.73 -3.63
C ALA A 29 -1.99 -2.95 -2.73
N ILE A 30 -1.24 -4.04 -2.95
CA ILE A 30 -1.31 -5.25 -2.12
C ILE A 30 -0.88 -4.95 -0.68
N GLY A 31 0.21 -4.21 -0.49
CA GLY A 31 0.69 -3.82 0.83
C GLY A 31 -0.32 -2.97 1.61
N LEU A 32 -0.90 -1.95 0.97
CA LEU A 32 -1.90 -1.07 1.55
C LEU A 32 -3.19 -1.81 1.91
N LEU A 33 -3.73 -2.62 1.00
CA LEU A 33 -4.93 -3.43 1.26
C LEU A 33 -4.69 -4.45 2.37
N GLY A 34 -3.53 -5.11 2.35
CA GLY A 34 -3.15 -6.08 3.37
C GLY A 34 -3.03 -5.47 4.76
N TRP A 35 -2.42 -4.30 4.89
CA TRP A 35 -2.31 -3.61 6.17
C TRP A 35 -3.62 -2.97 6.63
N LEU A 36 -4.45 -2.46 5.71
CA LEU A 36 -5.80 -2.02 6.03
C LEU A 36 -6.62 -3.18 6.62
N ALA A 37 -6.56 -4.37 6.00
CA ALA A 37 -7.22 -5.56 6.52
C ALA A 37 -6.70 -5.97 7.91
N VAL A 38 -5.39 -5.84 8.16
CA VAL A 38 -4.80 -6.05 9.50
C VAL A 38 -5.33 -5.03 10.50
N GLY A 39 -5.38 -3.74 10.14
CA GLY A 39 -5.92 -2.69 11.00
C GLY A 39 -7.37 -2.94 11.39
N LEU A 40 -8.21 -3.34 10.42
CA LEU A 40 -9.59 -3.72 10.68
C LEU A 40 -9.70 -4.96 11.59
N ALA A 41 -8.92 -6.00 11.32
CA ALA A 41 -8.91 -7.23 12.12
C ALA A 41 -8.47 -6.99 13.57
N TRP A 42 -7.54 -6.05 13.78
CA TRP A 42 -7.02 -5.71 15.10
C TRP A 42 -7.76 -4.54 15.77
N ARG A 43 -8.74 -3.95 15.09
CA ARG A 43 -9.45 -2.72 15.53
C ARG A 43 -8.49 -1.56 15.86
N ASP A 44 -7.35 -1.52 15.17
CA ASP A 44 -6.32 -0.49 15.36
C ASP A 44 -6.64 0.71 14.47
N ARG A 45 -7.13 1.78 15.11
CA ARG A 45 -7.52 3.02 14.42
C ARG A 45 -6.34 3.72 13.75
N ALA A 46 -5.13 3.60 14.31
CA ALA A 46 -3.95 4.22 13.72
C ALA A 46 -3.58 3.50 12.43
N ILE A 47 -3.54 2.16 12.42
CA ILE A 47 -3.26 1.37 11.22
C ILE A 47 -4.33 1.63 10.15
N ILE A 48 -5.62 1.65 10.52
CA ILE A 48 -6.71 1.93 9.58
C ILE A 48 -6.54 3.32 8.95
N LEU A 49 -6.33 4.35 9.77
CA LEU A 49 -6.25 5.73 9.31
C LEU A 49 -5.12 5.93 8.30
N ILE A 50 -3.90 5.50 8.64
CA ILE A 50 -2.74 5.75 7.77
C ILE A 50 -2.86 5.01 6.43
N HIS A 51 -3.43 3.80 6.42
CA HIS A 51 -3.58 3.02 5.19
C HIS A 51 -4.74 3.51 4.33
N LEU A 52 -5.82 4.04 4.92
CA LEU A 52 -6.88 4.71 4.17
C LEU A 52 -6.38 5.99 3.51
N VAL A 53 -5.66 6.85 4.25
CA VAL A 53 -5.11 8.09 3.70
C VAL A 53 -4.11 7.80 2.58
N ALA A 54 -3.21 6.83 2.79
CA ALA A 54 -2.26 6.41 1.76
C ALA A 54 -2.96 5.83 0.52
N MET A 55 -4.06 5.07 0.70
CA MET A 55 -4.87 4.58 -0.41
C MET A 55 -5.50 5.72 -1.22
N VAL A 56 -6.12 6.70 -0.55
CA VAL A 56 -6.71 7.87 -1.20
C VAL A 56 -5.65 8.67 -1.96
N ALA A 57 -4.47 8.86 -1.37
CA ALA A 57 -3.37 9.55 -2.02
C ALA A 57 -2.90 8.80 -3.29
N MET A 58 -2.78 7.47 -3.22
CA MET A 58 -2.41 6.63 -4.36
C MET A 58 -3.44 6.72 -5.49
N LEU A 59 -4.73 6.57 -5.17
CA LEU A 59 -5.82 6.66 -6.14
C LEU A 59 -5.91 8.05 -6.78
N THR A 60 -5.77 9.10 -5.97
CA THR A 60 -5.74 10.49 -6.47
C THR A 60 -4.57 10.69 -7.43
N GLY A 61 -3.39 10.17 -7.09
CA GLY A 61 -2.22 10.21 -7.97
C GLY A 61 -2.45 9.46 -9.30
N LEU A 62 -3.18 8.34 -9.27
CA LEU A 62 -3.51 7.58 -10.49
C LEU A 62 -4.51 8.32 -11.38
N VAL A 63 -5.55 8.91 -10.78
CA VAL A 63 -6.59 9.66 -11.51
C VAL A 63 -6.05 10.98 -12.08
N THR A 64 -5.14 11.65 -11.38
CA THR A 64 -4.62 12.97 -11.81
C THR A 64 -3.45 12.89 -12.79
N ARG A 65 -2.76 11.76 -12.87
CA ARG A 65 -1.64 11.52 -13.81
C ARG A 65 -2.02 10.65 -15.01
N GLY A 66 -3.21 10.04 -14.98
CA GLY A 66 -3.76 9.21 -16.05
C GLY A 66 -4.44 10.01 -17.15
#